data_AF-A0A0G1YQM3-F1
#
_entry.id   AF-A0A0G1YQM3-F1
#
_cell.length_a   1.000
_cell.length_b   1.000
_cell.length_c   1.000
_cell.angle_alpha   90.00
_cell.angle_beta   90.00
_cell.angle_gamma   90.00
#
_symmetry.space_group_name_H-M   'P 1'
#
loop_
_entity.id
_entity.type
_entity.pdbx_description
1 polymer ?
#
loop_
_entity_poly.entity_id
_entity_poly.type
_entity_poly.pdbx_seq_one_letter_code
_entity_poly.pdbx_strand_id
1 'polypeptide(L)'
;MIPIDQLTEETILERYESLSDELMSVLDDPSTEKIVVSVCRDHSLLEADRVEAVKQITGLVILGFVHSYDLGREVNDALNLNNPKLAASIAEAI
;
A
#
# COMPACT_ATOMS: atom_id res chain seq x y z
N MET A 1 11.49 10.73 0.37
CA MET A 1 10.90 9.41 0.65
C MET A 1 11.69 8.77 1.75
N ILE A 2 10.98 8.16 2.71
CA ILE A 2 11.57 7.43 3.84
C ILE A 2 11.35 5.95 3.53
N PRO A 3 12.39 5.10 3.64
CA PRO A 3 12.22 3.64 3.53
C PRO A 3 11.15 3.12 4.50
N ILE A 4 10.32 2.15 4.09
CA ILE A 4 9.21 1.66 4.93
C ILE A 4 9.71 1.14 6.28
N ASP A 5 10.87 0.49 6.29
CA ASP A 5 11.54 -0.05 7.48
C ASP A 5 12.00 1.03 8.48
N GLN A 6 11.95 2.30 8.11
CA GLN A 6 12.31 3.45 8.94
C GLN A 6 11.10 4.31 9.35
N LEU A 7 9.88 3.94 8.95
CA LEU A 7 8.67 4.64 9.34
C LEU A 7 8.28 4.29 10.78
N THR A 8 8.11 5.31 11.62
CA THR A 8 7.53 5.18 12.95
C THR A 8 6.04 5.51 12.91
N GLU A 9 5.27 4.94 13.85
CA GLU A 9 3.86 5.27 14.02
C GLU A 9 3.66 6.79 14.22
N GLU A 10 4.52 7.43 15.00
CA GLU A 10 4.53 8.89 15.21
C GLU A 10 4.65 9.66 13.88
N THR A 11 5.59 9.26 13.01
CA THR A 11 5.78 9.91 11.71
C THR A 11 4.56 9.75 10.80
N ILE A 12 3.91 8.58 10.84
CA ILE A 12 2.71 8.30 10.05
C ILE A 12 1.54 9.17 10.57
N LEU A 13 1.36 9.25 11.88
CA LEU A 13 0.31 10.05 12.51
C LEU A 13 0.49 11.54 12.21
N GLU A 14 1.69 12.08 12.38
CA GLU A 14 1.98 13.49 12.05
C GLU A 14 1.65 13.80 10.59
N ARG A 15 1.97 12.88 9.68
CA ARG A 15 1.64 13.05 8.26
C ARG A 15 0.15 12.98 8.00
N TYR A 16 -0.54 12.01 8.60
CA TYR A 16 -1.98 11.84 8.48
C TYR A 16 -2.75 13.08 8.97
N GLU A 17 -2.37 13.62 10.14
CA GLU A 17 -2.96 14.84 10.70
C GLU A 17 -2.72 16.09 9.84
N SER A 18 -1.68 16.07 9.00
CA SER A 18 -1.34 17.17 8.09
C SER A 18 -1.98 17.10 6.71
N LEU A 19 -2.76 16.05 6.42
CA LEU A 19 -3.38 15.85 5.11
C LEU A 19 -4.48 16.88 4.84
N SER A 20 -4.69 17.18 3.56
CA SER A 20 -5.89 17.91 3.15
C SER A 20 -7.13 17.01 3.24
N ASP A 21 -8.31 17.63 3.34
CA ASP A 21 -9.59 16.91 3.39
C ASP A 21 -9.77 15.99 2.17
N GLU A 22 -9.30 16.40 1.00
CA GLU A 22 -9.35 15.57 -0.20
C GLU A 22 -8.51 14.29 -0.06
N LEU A 23 -7.30 14.39 0.51
CA LEU A 23 -6.44 13.22 0.70
C LEU A 23 -6.93 12.31 1.82
N MET A 24 -7.47 12.86 2.91
CA MET A 24 -8.17 12.07 3.93
C MET A 24 -9.35 11.32 3.31
N SER A 25 -10.14 11.98 2.46
CA SER A 25 -11.29 11.34 1.81
C SER A 25 -10.89 10.15 0.92
N VAL A 26 -9.71 10.19 0.29
CA VAL A 26 -9.18 9.10 -0.53
C VAL A 26 -8.71 7.93 0.33
N LEU A 27 -8.08 8.21 1.48
CA LEU A 27 -7.66 7.18 2.44
C LEU A 27 -8.87 6.48 3.08
N ASP A 28 -9.91 7.25 3.39
CA ASP A 28 -11.14 6.76 4.01
C ASP A 28 -12.13 6.18 2.98
N ASP A 29 -11.86 6.31 1.67
CA ASP A 29 -12.76 5.82 0.62
C ASP A 29 -12.81 4.28 0.65
N PRO A 30 -13.98 3.68 0.95
CA PRO A 30 -14.13 2.22 0.91
C PRO A 30 -13.88 1.63 -0.49
N SER A 31 -13.89 2.47 -1.54
CA SER A 31 -13.55 2.09 -2.90
C SER A 31 -12.07 1.76 -3.03
N THR A 32 -11.17 2.52 -2.38
CA THR A 32 -9.73 2.24 -2.33
C THR A 32 -9.49 0.86 -1.72
N GLU A 33 -10.17 0.57 -0.59
CA GLU A 33 -10.08 -0.74 0.04
C GLU A 33 -10.59 -1.87 -0.87
N LYS A 34 -11.74 -1.67 -1.52
CA LYS A 34 -12.32 -2.66 -2.45
C LYS A 34 -11.42 -2.94 -3.64
N ILE A 35 -10.77 -1.92 -4.20
CA ILE A 35 -9.82 -2.06 -5.32
C ILE A 35 -8.67 -2.96 -4.89
N VAL A 36 -7.99 -2.64 -3.78
CA VAL A 36 -6.86 -3.44 -3.28
C VAL A 36 -7.26 -4.88 -3.01
N VAL A 37 -8.42 -5.11 -2.39
CA VAL A 37 -8.95 -6.46 -2.12
C VAL A 37 -9.25 -7.22 -3.41
N SER A 38 -9.81 -6.55 -4.43
CA SER A 38 -10.08 -7.17 -5.74
C SER A 38 -8.79 -7.56 -6.44
N VAL A 39 -7.82 -6.64 -6.50
CA VAL A 39 -6.51 -6.88 -7.11
C VAL A 39 -5.79 -8.04 -6.44
N CYS A 40 -5.79 -8.10 -5.11
CA CYS A 40 -5.19 -9.22 -4.37
C CYS A 40 -5.87 -10.55 -4.73
N ARG A 41 -7.21 -10.56 -4.80
CA ARG A 41 -7.97 -11.77 -5.17
C ARG A 41 -7.67 -12.24 -6.58
N ASP A 42 -7.59 -11.32 -7.54
CA ASP A 42 -7.29 -11.63 -8.94
C ASP A 42 -5.88 -12.23 -9.10
N HIS A 43 -4.98 -11.91 -8.18
CA HIS A 43 -3.62 -12.44 -8.10
C HIS A 43 -3.47 -13.62 -7.12
N SER A 44 -4.58 -14.21 -6.65
CA SER A 44 -4.60 -15.34 -5.70
C SER A 44 -3.93 -15.05 -4.34
N LEU A 45 -3.83 -13.78 -3.93
CA LEU A 45 -3.48 -13.37 -2.57
C LEU A 45 -4.74 -13.36 -1.71
N LEU A 46 -5.04 -14.52 -1.12
CA LEU A 46 -6.26 -14.74 -0.33
C LEU A 46 -6.03 -14.68 1.18
N GLU A 47 -4.77 -14.72 1.61
CA GLU A 47 -4.38 -14.64 3.02
C GLU A 47 -4.65 -13.23 3.53
N ALA A 48 -5.47 -13.10 4.59
CA ALA A 48 -5.89 -11.82 5.14
C ALA A 48 -4.70 -10.91 5.50
N ASP A 49 -3.67 -11.49 6.12
CA ASP A 49 -2.45 -10.79 6.54
C ASP A 49 -1.69 -10.19 5.34
N ARG A 50 -1.72 -10.88 4.19
CA ARG A 50 -1.08 -10.37 2.96
C ARG A 50 -1.88 -9.26 2.32
N VAL A 51 -3.21 -9.41 2.27
CA VAL A 51 -4.10 -8.36 1.77
C VAL A 51 -3.94 -7.10 2.61
N GLU A 52 -3.85 -7.26 3.93
CA GLU A 52 -3.63 -6.17 4.87
C GLU A 52 -2.29 -5.47 4.63
N ALA A 53 -1.20 -6.22 4.42
CA ALA A 53 0.09 -5.63 4.08
C ALA A 53 0.03 -4.81 2.77
N VAL A 54 -0.67 -5.28 1.73
CA VAL A 54 -0.83 -4.51 0.48
C VAL A 54 -1.66 -3.23 0.70
N LYS A 55 -2.71 -3.29 1.53
CA LYS A 55 -3.48 -2.09 1.91
C LYS A 55 -2.61 -1.06 2.62
N GLN A 56 -1.80 -1.50 3.58
CA GLN A 56 -0.89 -0.63 4.32
C GLN A 56 0.11 0.05 3.39
N ILE A 57 0.77 -0.70 2.49
CA ILE A 57 1.72 -0.13 1.53
C ILE A 57 1.02 0.85 0.58
N THR A 58 -0.20 0.54 0.14
CA THR A 58 -1.02 1.46 -0.69
C THR A 58 -1.32 2.76 0.06
N GLY A 59 -1.68 2.67 1.35
CA GLY A 59 -1.86 3.84 2.21
C GLY A 59 -0.57 4.68 2.33
N LEU A 60 0.58 4.03 2.45
CA LEU A 60 1.89 4.72 2.47
C LEU A 60 2.22 5.42 1.14
N VAL A 61 1.74 4.91 0.01
CA VAL A 61 1.82 5.59 -1.29
C VAL A 61 0.94 6.83 -1.31
N ILE A 62 -0.31 6.73 -0.84
CA ILE A 62 -1.26 7.86 -0.79
C ILE A 62 -0.73 8.97 0.13
N LEU A 63 -0.13 8.60 1.26
CA LEU A 63 0.52 9.52 2.21
C LEU A 63 1.82 10.15 1.66
N GLY A 64 2.33 9.65 0.54
CA GLY A 64 3.55 10.12 -0.12
C GLY A 64 4.86 9.66 0.55
N PHE A 65 4.80 8.63 1.40
CA PHE A 65 6.00 8.02 1.98
C PHE A 65 6.72 7.13 0.98
N VAL A 66 5.93 6.39 0.17
CA VAL A 66 6.39 5.47 -0.87
C VAL A 66 6.02 6.05 -2.23
N HIS A 67 6.94 6.02 -3.20
CA HIS A 67 6.58 6.38 -4.56
C HIS A 67 5.83 5.22 -5.21
N SER A 68 4.81 5.52 -6.01
CA SER A 68 4.12 4.52 -6.82
C SER A 68 5.05 3.60 -7.64
N TYR A 69 6.21 4.09 -8.13
CA TYR A 69 7.19 3.27 -8.84
C TYR A 69 7.85 2.19 -7.96
N ASP A 70 7.90 2.40 -6.65
CA ASP A 70 8.48 1.47 -5.69
C ASP A 70 7.45 0.48 -5.13
N LEU A 71 6.15 0.69 -5.35
CA LEU A 71 5.06 -0.13 -4.80
C LEU A 71 5.27 -1.63 -5.05
N GLY A 72 5.65 -2.02 -6.26
CA GLY A 72 5.91 -3.43 -6.60
C GLY A 72 7.09 -4.03 -5.84
N ARG A 73 8.15 -3.25 -5.57
CA ARG A 73 9.29 -3.69 -4.74
C ARG A 73 8.83 -3.89 -3.30
N GLU A 74 8.18 -2.88 -2.73
CA GLU A 74 7.73 -2.91 -1.34
C GLU A 74 6.73 -4.06 -1.08
N VAL A 75 5.82 -4.32 -2.03
CA VAL A 75 4.90 -5.48 -1.97
C VAL A 75 5.65 -6.80 -2.04
N ASN A 76 6.64 -6.93 -2.93
CA ASN A 76 7.43 -8.16 -3.03
C ASN A 76 8.16 -8.47 -1.72
N ASP A 77 8.73 -7.45 -1.10
CA ASP A 77 9.55 -7.56 0.10
C ASP A 77 8.68 -7.81 1.33
N ALA A 78 7.59 -7.04 1.52
CA ALA A 78 6.67 -7.22 2.64
C ALA A 78 5.99 -8.60 2.64
N LEU A 79 5.65 -9.10 1.46
CA LEU A 79 4.99 -10.40 1.31
C LEU A 79 5.96 -11.58 1.14
N ASN A 80 7.28 -11.32 1.13
CA ASN A 80 8.32 -12.31 0.86
C ASN A 80 8.01 -13.21 -0.37
N LEU A 81 7.46 -12.61 -1.44
CA LEU A 81 6.95 -13.37 -2.59
C LEU A 81 8.05 -14.07 -3.37
N ASN A 82 9.28 -13.54 -3.32
CA ASN A 82 10.39 -13.93 -4.20
C ASN A 82 9.96 -13.96 -5.68
N ASN A 83 9.00 -13.11 -6.04
CA ASN A 83 8.38 -13.05 -7.37
C ASN A 83 8.08 -11.60 -7.75
N PRO A 84 9.11 -10.86 -8.23
CA PRO A 84 8.97 -9.45 -8.58
C PRO A 84 7.92 -9.19 -9.68
N LYS A 85 7.67 -10.16 -10.56
CA LYS A 85 6.66 -10.02 -11.63
C LYS A 85 5.24 -10.01 -11.07
N LEU A 86 4.95 -10.88 -10.10
CA LEU A 86 3.65 -10.91 -9.43
C LEU A 86 3.42 -9.59 -8.68
N ALA A 87 4.43 -9.12 -7.94
CA ALA A 87 4.34 -7.89 -7.18
C ALA A 87 4.18 -6.64 -8.08
N ALA A 88 4.89 -6.59 -9.22
CA ALA A 88 4.71 -5.54 -10.21
C ALA A 88 3.29 -5.54 -10.81
N SER A 89 2.75 -6.72 -11.15
CA SER A 89 1.38 -6.86 -11.67
C SER A 89 0.31 -6.38 -10.68
N ILE A 90 0.52 -6.62 -9.38
CA ILE A 90 -0.33 -6.08 -8.31
C ILE A 90 -0.21 -4.56 -8.25
N ALA A 91 1.01 -4.02 -8.28
CA ALA A 91 1.27 -2.60 -8.19
C ALA A 91 0.73 -1.81 -9.39
N GLU A 92 0.75 -2.37 -10.60
CA GLU A 92 0.19 -1.74 -11.81
C GLU A 92 -1.35 -1.68 -11.81
N ALA A 93 -1.99 -2.53 -11.00
CA ALA A 93 -3.45 -2.63 -10.93
C ALA A 93 -4.07 -1.79 -9.80
N ILE A 94 -3.24 -1.19 -8.94
CA ILE A 94 -3.62 -0.28 -7.84
C ILE A 94 -3.46 1.15 -8.33
#